data_AF-A0A8S9KHB7-F1
#
_entry.id   AF-A0A8S9KHB7-F1
#
_cell.length_a   1.000
_cell.length_b   1.000
_cell.length_c   1.000
_cell.angle_alpha   90.00
_cell.angle_beta   90.00
_cell.angle_gamma   90.00
#
_symmetry.space_group_name_H-M   'P 1'
#
loop_
_entity.id
_entity.type
_entity.pdbx_description
1 polymer ?
#
loop_
_entity_poly.entity_id
_entity_poly.type
_entity_poly.pdbx_seq_one_letter_code
_entity_poly.pdbx_strand_id
1 'polypeptide(L)'
;MLPRLEIWPPSFLKNGPPTDDSIALYFFPSHDSNGENVYYSLVDEMKKKDLGMRCLLDDAELLLFTSYQLPLPCWKFHSKEYLWGVFRRRKTSGHKSLGSNL
;
A
#
# COMPACT_ATOMS: atom_id res chain seq x y z
N MET A 1 5.22 -9.60 1.72
CA MET A 1 3.87 -9.33 2.23
C MET A 1 3.90 -9.46 3.75
N LEU A 2 3.09 -8.67 4.44
CA LEU A 2 2.97 -8.65 5.90
C LEU A 2 1.47 -8.64 6.25
N PRO A 3 1.06 -9.10 7.44
CA PRO A 3 -0.29 -8.84 7.93
C PRO A 3 -0.60 -7.36 7.81
N ARG A 4 -1.76 -7.02 7.22
CA ARG A 4 -2.11 -5.64 6.88
C ARG A 4 -1.98 -4.71 8.08
N LEU A 5 -2.44 -5.16 9.25
CA LEU A 5 -2.41 -4.38 10.49
C LEU A 5 -0.99 -4.02 10.96
N GLU A 6 0.03 -4.83 10.67
CA GLU A 6 1.41 -4.52 11.05
C GLU A 6 1.97 -3.32 10.29
N ILE A 7 1.49 -3.11 9.06
CA ILE A 7 1.94 -2.01 8.21
C ILE A 7 0.89 -0.92 8.06
N TRP A 8 -0.29 -1.07 8.63
CA TRP A 8 -1.39 -0.11 8.53
C TRP A 8 -0.97 1.27 9.05
N PRO A 9 -1.17 2.35 8.29
CA PRO A 9 -0.87 3.69 8.77
C PRO A 9 -1.59 4.03 10.08
N PRO A 10 -0.87 4.52 11.12
CA PRO A 10 -1.50 4.89 12.38
C PRO A 10 -2.59 5.97 12.24
N SER A 11 -2.49 6.83 11.22
CA SER A 11 -3.52 7.82 10.90
C SER A 11 -4.87 7.17 10.58
N PHE A 12 -4.88 6.01 9.93
CA PHE A 12 -6.12 5.28 9.59
C PHE A 12 -6.76 4.59 10.80
N LEU A 13 -6.04 4.45 11.92
CA LEU A 13 -6.63 4.00 13.18
C LEU A 13 -7.17 5.18 14.00
N LYS A 14 -6.49 6.33 13.94
CA LYS A 14 -6.80 7.51 14.75
C LYS A 14 -7.87 8.40 14.15
N ASN A 15 -7.83 8.60 12.84
CA ASN A 15 -8.62 9.60 12.13
C ASN A 15 -9.78 9.00 11.34
N GLY A 16 -9.98 7.68 11.44
CA GLY A 16 -10.95 6.93 10.66
C GLY A 16 -10.32 6.12 9.51
N PRO A 17 -11.10 5.22 8.89
CA PRO A 17 -10.62 4.37 7.81
C PRO A 17 -10.19 5.21 6.59
N PRO A 18 -9.31 4.68 5.72
CA PRO A 18 -8.93 5.37 4.50
C PRO A 18 -10.14 5.54 3.57
N THR A 19 -10.13 6.64 2.84
CA THR A 19 -11.06 6.94 1.73
C THR A 19 -10.28 6.97 0.41
N ASP A 20 -10.97 7.24 -0.69
CA ASP A 20 -10.34 7.54 -1.99
C ASP A 20 -9.34 8.70 -1.92
N ASP A 21 -9.59 9.73 -1.10
CA ASP A 21 -8.64 10.82 -0.83
C ASP A 21 -7.31 10.36 -0.20
N SER A 22 -7.26 9.14 0.36
CA SER A 22 -6.05 8.57 0.95
C SER A 22 -5.11 7.93 -0.08
N ILE A 23 -5.56 7.78 -1.33
CA ILE A 23 -4.82 7.06 -2.37
C ILE A 23 -3.75 7.96 -2.97
N ALA A 24 -2.49 7.55 -2.84
CA ALA A 24 -1.37 8.21 -3.52
C ALA A 24 -1.13 7.63 -4.93
N LEU A 25 -1.33 6.32 -5.10
CA LEU A 25 -1.07 5.60 -6.34
C LEU A 25 -2.10 4.47 -6.54
N TYR A 26 -2.48 4.26 -7.80
CA TYR A 26 -3.23 3.09 -8.24
C TYR A 26 -2.31 2.13 -8.98
N PHE A 27 -2.49 0.83 -8.75
CA PHE A 27 -1.76 -0.23 -9.44
C PHE A 27 -2.76 -1.13 -10.12
N PHE A 28 -2.62 -1.31 -11.43
CA PHE A 28 -3.45 -2.17 -12.27
C PHE A 28 -2.61 -3.29 -12.88
N PRO A 29 -3.22 -4.41 -13.30
CA PRO A 29 -2.50 -5.46 -14.02
C PRO A 29 -1.88 -4.92 -15.31
N SER A 30 -0.83 -5.59 -15.79
CA SER A 30 -0.35 -5.38 -17.16
C SER A 30 -1.40 -5.85 -18.17
N HIS A 31 -1.27 -5.35 -19.41
CA HIS A 31 -2.24 -5.64 -20.48
C HIS A 31 -2.14 -7.07 -21.04
N ASP A 32 -1.10 -7.82 -20.72
CA ASP A 32 -0.96 -9.21 -21.11
C ASP A 32 -1.72 -10.15 -20.16
N SER A 33 -2.33 -11.19 -20.71
CA SER A 33 -3.21 -12.11 -19.96
C SER A 33 -2.48 -12.84 -18.84
N ASN A 34 -1.17 -13.12 -18.99
CA ASN A 34 -0.40 -13.78 -17.95
C ASN A 34 -0.20 -12.85 -16.74
N GLY A 35 0.21 -11.61 -16.96
CA GLY A 35 0.36 -10.60 -15.92
C GLY A 35 -0.96 -10.28 -15.23
N GLU A 36 -2.08 -10.24 -15.97
CA GLU A 36 -3.41 -10.05 -15.39
C GLU A 36 -3.80 -11.20 -14.43
N ASN A 37 -3.56 -12.45 -14.82
CA ASN A 37 -3.85 -13.62 -13.98
C ASN A 37 -2.99 -13.65 -12.71
N VAL A 38 -1.70 -13.35 -12.82
CA VAL A 38 -0.78 -13.27 -11.68
C VAL A 38 -1.19 -12.15 -10.72
N TYR A 39 -1.57 -10.99 -11.28
CA TYR A 39 -2.02 -9.86 -10.49
C TYR A 39 -3.28 -10.18 -9.68
N TYR A 40 -4.33 -10.72 -10.30
CA TYR A 40 -5.56 -11.01 -9.55
C TYR A 40 -5.39 -12.16 -8.56
N SER A 41 -4.53 -13.13 -8.87
CA SER A 41 -4.14 -14.17 -7.90
C SER A 41 -3.48 -13.54 -6.67
N LEU A 42 -2.62 -12.54 -6.85
CA LEU A 42 -2.02 -11.78 -5.75
C LEU A 42 -3.07 -10.97 -4.96
N VAL A 43 -3.98 -10.26 -5.63
CA VAL A 43 -5.05 -9.49 -4.98
C VAL A 43 -5.94 -10.40 -4.13
N ASP A 44 -6.33 -11.55 -4.67
CA ASP A 44 -7.17 -12.54 -3.98
C ASP A 44 -6.47 -13.13 -2.76
N GLU A 45 -5.19 -13.49 -2.88
CA GLU A 45 -4.37 -13.96 -1.74
C GLU A 45 -4.24 -12.88 -0.66
N MET A 46 -3.96 -11.64 -1.05
CA MET A 46 -3.88 -10.52 -0.09
C MET A 46 -5.20 -10.28 0.63
N LYS A 47 -6.32 -10.37 -0.09
CA LYS A 47 -7.67 -10.24 0.48
C LYS A 47 -7.97 -11.38 1.45
N LYS A 48 -7.78 -12.64 1.03
CA LYS A 48 -8.08 -13.84 1.84
C LYS A 48 -7.30 -13.90 3.15
N LYS A 49 -6.04 -13.43 3.13
CA LYS A 49 -5.13 -13.51 4.27
C LYS A 49 -4.98 -12.19 5.04
N ASP A 50 -5.78 -11.18 4.73
CA ASP A 50 -5.68 -9.81 5.26
C ASP A 50 -4.23 -9.27 5.24
N LEU A 51 -3.61 -9.29 4.07
CA LEU A 51 -2.21 -8.88 3.88
C LEU A 51 -2.10 -7.49 3.24
N GLY A 52 -0.96 -6.86 3.50
CA GLY A 52 -0.47 -5.73 2.73
C GLY A 52 0.95 -5.97 2.22
N MET A 53 1.40 -5.12 1.31
CA MET A 53 2.79 -5.10 0.83
C MET A 53 3.49 -3.84 1.29
N ARG A 54 4.78 -3.97 1.59
CA ARG A 54 5.65 -2.86 1.95
C ARG A 54 6.86 -2.90 1.03
N CYS A 55 7.04 -1.85 0.25
CA CYS A 55 8.20 -1.62 -0.59
C CYS A 55 9.07 -0.57 0.09
N LEU A 56 10.35 -0.91 0.28
CA LEU A 56 11.33 0.01 0.81
C LEU A 56 11.90 0.83 -0.34
N LEU A 57 11.79 2.14 -0.23
CA LEU A 57 12.50 3.12 -1.06
C LEU A 57 13.58 3.77 -0.21
N ASP A 58 14.35 4.70 -0.79
CA ASP A 58 15.47 5.35 -0.11
C ASP A 58 14.98 6.07 1.17
N ASP A 59 14.13 7.09 1.02
CA ASP A 59 13.64 7.90 2.14
C ASP A 59 12.17 7.63 2.51
N ALA A 60 11.53 6.71 1.80
CA ALA A 60 10.12 6.40 1.96
C ALA A 60 9.85 4.89 1.99
N GLU A 61 8.69 4.55 2.50
CA GLU A 61 8.07 3.24 2.29
C GLU A 61 6.79 3.46 1.48
N LEU A 62 6.59 2.64 0.45
CA LEU A 62 5.31 2.51 -0.22
C LEU A 62 4.57 1.31 0.38
N LEU A 63 3.36 1.55 0.84
CA LEU A 63 2.49 0.53 1.42
C LEU A 63 1.37 0.27 0.44
N LEU A 64 1.20 -0.98 0.02
CA LEU A 64 0.14 -1.37 -0.91
C LEU A 64 -0.90 -2.22 -0.20
N PHE A 65 -2.16 -1.92 -0.49
CA PHE A 65 -3.33 -2.62 0.03
C PHE A 65 -4.30 -2.92 -1.10
N THR A 66 -5.21 -3.86 -0.87
CA THR A 66 -6.31 -4.13 -1.78
C THR A 66 -7.36 -3.01 -1.70
N SER A 67 -8.04 -2.72 -2.81
CA SER A 67 -9.14 -1.74 -2.86
C SER A 67 -10.29 -2.06 -1.90
N TYR A 68 -10.39 -3.31 -1.43
CA TYR A 68 -11.31 -3.78 -0.40
C TYR A 68 -11.16 -3.09 0.96
N GLN A 69 -10.03 -2.44 1.21
CA GLN A 69 -9.80 -1.69 2.44
C GLN A 69 -10.37 -0.27 2.39
N LEU A 70 -10.91 0.15 1.25
CA LEU A 70 -11.58 1.43 1.04
C LEU A 70 -13.11 1.27 1.23
N PRO A 71 -13.89 2.36 1.22
CA PRO A 71 -15.35 2.27 1.18
C PRO A 71 -15.84 1.46 -0.02
N LEU A 72 -16.97 0.76 0.14
CA LEU A 72 -17.54 -0.13 -0.88
C LEU A 72 -17.66 0.50 -2.29
N PRO A 73 -18.06 1.78 -2.46
CA PRO A 73 -18.12 2.41 -3.78
C PRO A 73 -16.76 2.49 -4.49
N CYS A 74 -15.66 2.46 -3.74
CA CYS A 74 -14.30 2.59 -4.25
C CYS A 74 -13.65 1.23 -4.58
N TRP A 75 -14.29 0.09 -4.28
CA TRP A 75 -13.67 -1.23 -4.42
C TRP A 75 -13.30 -1.60 -5.85
N LYS A 76 -14.00 -1.02 -6.83
CA LYS A 76 -13.81 -1.34 -8.25
C LYS A 76 -13.66 -0.08 -9.08
N PHE A 77 -12.75 -0.15 -10.03
CA PHE A 77 -12.61 0.83 -11.10
C PHE A 77 -12.88 0.11 -12.42
N HIS A 78 -13.90 0.53 -13.18
CA HIS A 78 -14.35 -0.18 -14.39
C HIS A 78 -14.58 -1.69 -14.17
N SER A 79 -15.29 -2.04 -13.09
CA SER A 79 -15.57 -3.43 -12.67
C SER A 79 -14.36 -4.28 -12.27
N LYS A 80 -13.15 -3.71 -12.24
CA LYS A 80 -11.90 -4.38 -11.88
C LYS A 80 -11.43 -3.96 -10.48
N GLU A 81 -10.96 -4.94 -9.72
CA GLU A 81 -10.30 -4.72 -8.43
C GLU A 81 -8.88 -4.19 -8.67
N TYR A 82 -8.36 -3.45 -7.70
CA TYR A 82 -7.04 -2.87 -7.81
C TYR A 82 -6.30 -2.85 -6.48
N LEU A 83 -4.99 -2.66 -6.55
CA LEU A 83 -4.15 -2.33 -5.42
C LEU A 83 -3.96 -0.82 -5.40
N TRP A 84 -3.91 -0.26 -4.21
CA TRP A 84 -3.65 1.15 -4.00
C TRP A 84 -2.51 1.35 -3.01
N GLY A 85 -1.80 2.45 -3.19
CA GLY A 85 -0.60 2.79 -2.46
C GLY A 85 -0.76 4.04 -1.61
N VAL A 86 -0.10 4.04 -0.45
CA VAL A 86 0.17 5.24 0.35
C VAL A 86 1.63 5.27 0.77
N PHE A 87 2.20 6.47 0.83
CA PHE A 87 3.57 6.66 1.30
C PHE A 87 3.63 6.93 2.79
N ARG A 88 4.67 6.43 3.44
CA ARG A 88 5.12 6.97 4.73
C ARG A 88 6.62 7.21 4.71
N ARG A 89 7.06 8.18 5.49
CA ARG A 89 8.49 8.43 5.68
C ARG A 89 9.16 7.20 6.27
N ARG A 90 10.28 6.80 5.69
CA ARG A 90 11.10 5.73 6.26
C ARG A 90 11.77 6.26 7.52
N LYS A 91 11.68 5.49 8.61
CA LYS A 91 12.50 5.73 9.80
C LYS A 91 13.90 5.22 9.48
N THR A 92 14.74 6.05 8.88
CA THR A 92 16.17 5.79 8.87
C THR A 92 16.61 5.74 10.33
N SER A 93 17.28 4.66 10.78
CA SER A 93 18.05 4.78 12.02
C SER A 93 18.98 5.95 11.77
N GLY A 94 18.90 6.98 12.62
CA GLY A 94 19.76 8.14 12.46
C GLY A 94 21.19 7.63 12.52
N HIS A 95 21.87 7.57 11.38
CA HIS A 95 23.26 7.94 11.39
C HIS A 95 23.22 9.39 11.84
N LYS A 96 23.39 9.63 13.14
CA LYS A 96 23.80 10.93 13.63
C LYS A 96 25.05 11.23 12.81
N SER A 97 24.95 12.16 11.87
CA SER A 97 26.13 12.74 11.26
C SER A 97 26.93 13.31 12.42
N LEU A 98 28.00 12.62 12.77
CA LEU A 98 28.95 13.10 13.75
C LEU A 98 29.67 14.26 13.07
N GLY A 99 29.34 15.49 13.48
CA GLY A 99 30.20 16.66 13.32
C GLY A 99 30.24 17.29 11.93
N SER A 100 29.84 18.55 11.88
CA SER A 100 30.76 19.61 11.45
C SER A 100 30.30 20.91 12.11
N ASN A 101 30.83 21.17 13.31
CA ASN A 101 31.00 22.54 13.76
C ASN A 101 32.19 23.09 12.98
N LEU A 102 31.93 23.99 12.04
CA LEU A 102 32.86 25.03 11.61
C LEU A 102 32.11 26.37 11.74
#